data_AF-A0A937AZQ7-F1
#
_entry.id   AF-A0A937AZQ7-F1
#
_cell.length_a   1.000
_cell.length_b   1.000
_cell.length_c   1.000
_cell.angle_alpha   90.00
_cell.angle_beta   90.00
_cell.angle_gamma   90.00
#
_symmetry.space_group_name_H-M   'P 1'
#
loop_
_entity.id
_entity.type
_entity.pdbx_description
1 polymer ?
#
loop_
_entity_poly.entity_id
_entity_poly.type
_entity_poly.pdbx_seq_one_letter_code
_entity_poly.pdbx_strand_id
1 'polypeptide(L)'
;MKQLATLLLGASLAFASCKNNADSSSYFDTSGMDTSIHPGDNFFMYANGTWIKNSVIPDDQSGWGSFYTLYDENLKKMRTILDDLSSKTDHKSGSNEQKVGDFYASGMDT
;
A
#
# COMPACT_ATOMS: atom_id res chain seq x y z
N MET A 1 52.62 46.17 32.49
CA MET A 1 53.65 45.34 31.84
C MET A 1 53.24 43.88 31.97
N LYS A 2 53.05 43.19 30.83
CA LYS A 2 53.13 41.73 30.60
C LYS A 2 52.05 40.91 31.36
N GLN A 3 51.13 40.15 30.78
CA GLN A 3 51.05 39.33 29.55
C GLN A 3 49.52 39.20 29.27
N LEU A 4 48.91 39.48 28.10
CA LEU A 4 48.94 38.80 26.80
C LEU A 4 48.89 37.25 26.87
N ALA A 5 47.67 36.68 26.96
CA ALA A 5 47.27 35.29 26.69
C ALA A 5 45.82 35.14 27.22
N THR A 6 44.78 34.68 26.52
CA THR A 6 44.69 33.82 25.36
C THR A 6 43.33 34.06 24.72
N LEU A 7 43.38 34.38 23.43
CA LEU A 7 42.30 34.28 22.47
C LEU A 7 41.95 32.79 22.31
N LEU A 8 40.76 32.33 22.71
CA LEU A 8 40.20 31.07 22.21
C LEU A 8 38.68 31.16 22.24
N LEU A 9 38.21 31.63 21.09
CA LEU A 9 36.91 31.50 20.49
C LEU A 9 36.30 30.10 20.77
N GLY A 10 35.60 29.96 21.88
CA GLY A 10 34.86 28.74 22.24
C GLY A 10 33.56 28.66 21.45
N ALA A 11 33.67 28.34 20.16
CA ALA A 11 32.55 28.01 19.29
C ALA A 11 31.74 26.85 19.89
N SER A 12 30.66 27.18 20.59
CA SER A 12 29.65 26.24 21.06
C SER A 12 28.30 26.62 20.45
N LEU A 13 28.28 26.73 19.12
CA LEU A 13 27.05 26.79 18.35
C LEU A 13 26.70 25.39 17.84
N ALA A 14 25.60 24.87 18.38
CA ALA A 14 24.66 23.95 17.73
C ALA A 14 25.17 22.56 17.30
N PHE A 15 25.31 21.64 18.26
CA PHE A 15 25.14 20.19 18.01
C PHE A 15 23.78 19.73 18.53
N ALA A 16 22.69 20.23 17.95
CA ALA A 16 21.36 19.72 18.28
C ALA A 16 20.34 19.99 17.16
N SER A 17 20.59 19.51 15.94
CA SER A 17 19.48 19.29 14.99
C SER A 17 19.86 18.35 13.85
N CYS A 18 20.01 17.07 14.16
CA CYS A 18 19.76 16.00 13.20
C CYS A 18 19.01 14.89 13.93
N LYS A 19 17.76 15.16 14.33
CA LYS A 19 16.83 14.08 14.65
C LYS A 19 16.28 13.60 13.30
N ASN A 20 17.06 12.75 12.63
CA ASN A 20 16.58 11.98 11.48
C ASN A 20 15.55 10.99 12.01
N ASN A 21 14.32 11.46 12.24
CA ASN A 21 13.15 10.60 12.20
C ASN A 21 12.93 10.25 10.73
N ALA A 22 13.86 9.48 10.15
CA ALA A 22 13.53 8.71 8.98
C ALA A 22 12.50 7.70 9.48
N ASP A 23 11.23 7.90 9.09
CA ASP A 23 10.22 6.87 9.21
C ASP A 23 10.83 5.60 8.62
N SER A 24 11.15 4.63 9.47
CA SER A 24 11.69 3.34 9.06
C SER A 24 10.55 2.45 8.56
N SER A 25 9.65 3.01 7.76
CA SER A 25 8.71 2.19 6.99
C SER A 25 9.54 1.47 5.94
N SER A 26 9.70 0.17 6.13
CA SER A 26 10.30 -0.68 5.12
C SER A 26 9.48 -0.55 3.84
N TYR A 27 10.09 -0.06 2.76
CA TYR A 27 9.44 0.04 1.45
C TYR A 27 9.09 -1.34 0.87
N PHE A 28 9.68 -2.41 1.43
CA PHE A 28 9.44 -3.79 1.03
C PHE A 28 8.79 -4.56 2.18
N ASP A 29 7.71 -5.27 1.87
CA ASP A 29 7.17 -6.29 2.76
C ASP A 29 8.04 -7.55 2.68
N THR A 30 8.68 -7.91 3.78
CA THR A 30 9.54 -9.09 3.89
C THR A 30 8.82 -10.29 4.50
N SER A 31 7.55 -10.16 4.90
CA SER A 31 6.79 -11.23 5.55
C SER A 31 6.55 -12.45 4.65
N GLY A 32 6.53 -12.25 3.33
CA GLY A 32 6.38 -13.30 2.33
C GLY A 32 7.66 -14.07 2.00
N MET A 33 8.82 -13.61 2.48
CA MET A 33 10.13 -14.18 2.14
C MET A 33 10.40 -15.51 2.87
N ASP A 34 11.19 -16.38 2.25
CA ASP A 34 11.81 -17.55 2.89
C ASP A 34 13.33 -17.38 2.88
N THR A 35 13.87 -16.85 3.98
CA THR A 35 15.30 -16.56 4.12
C THR A 35 16.16 -17.79 4.38
N SER A 36 15.57 -18.98 4.48
CA SER A 36 16.33 -20.24 4.54
C SER A 36 16.90 -20.64 3.17
N ILE A 37 16.39 -20.06 2.09
CA ILE A 37 16.82 -20.29 0.71
C ILE A 37 17.87 -19.25 0.34
N HIS A 38 19.03 -19.66 -0.16
CA HIS A 38 19.99 -18.68 -0.68
C HIS A 38 19.42 -18.02 -1.94
N PRO A 39 19.46 -16.67 -2.05
CA PRO A 39 18.85 -15.95 -3.17
C PRO A 39 19.47 -16.31 -4.53
N GLY A 40 20.74 -16.73 -4.55
CA GLY A 40 21.43 -17.17 -5.78
C GLY A 40 20.97 -18.53 -6.30
N ASP A 41 20.40 -19.37 -5.44
CA ASP A 41 19.93 -20.71 -5.81
C ASP A 41 18.50 -20.65 -6.39
N ASN A 42 17.61 -19.88 -5.73
CA ASN A 42 16.25 -19.66 -6.20
C ASN A 42 15.68 -18.36 -5.63
N PHE A 43 15.87 -17.26 -6.36
CA PHE A 43 15.41 -15.94 -5.91
C PHE A 43 13.88 -15.85 -5.75
N PHE A 44 13.10 -16.57 -6.57
CA PHE A 44 11.65 -16.55 -6.49
C PHE A 44 11.17 -17.10 -5.14
N MET A 45 11.72 -18.25 -4.73
CA MET A 45 11.37 -18.87 -3.45
C MET A 45 12.00 -18.13 -2.26
N TYR A 46 13.19 -17.55 -2.41
CA TYR A 46 13.72 -16.64 -1.39
C TYR A 46 12.79 -15.45 -1.13
N ALA A 47 12.31 -14.80 -2.19
CA ALA A 47 11.47 -13.61 -2.07
C ALA A 47 10.02 -13.91 -1.67
N ASN A 48 9.46 -15.07 -2.07
CA ASN A 48 8.03 -15.37 -1.94
C ASN A 48 7.71 -16.69 -1.24
N GLY A 49 8.70 -17.46 -0.77
CA GLY A 49 8.51 -18.86 -0.36
C GLY A 49 7.51 -19.04 0.77
N THR A 50 7.54 -18.17 1.78
CA THR A 50 6.55 -18.18 2.86
C THR A 50 5.16 -17.82 2.33
N TRP A 51 5.06 -16.85 1.41
CA TRP A 51 3.78 -16.50 0.79
C TRP A 51 3.22 -17.66 -0.06
N ILE A 52 4.04 -18.29 -0.89
CA ILE A 52 3.65 -19.44 -1.74
C ILE A 52 3.11 -20.59 -0.90
N LYS A 53 3.71 -20.86 0.27
CA LYS A 53 3.27 -21.92 1.18
C LYS A 53 1.91 -21.66 1.81
N ASN A 54 1.59 -20.40 2.09
CA ASN A 54 0.41 -20.02 2.88
C ASN A 54 -0.75 -19.49 2.03
N SER A 55 -0.47 -19.05 0.80
CA SER A 55 -1.47 -18.47 -0.09
C SER A 55 -2.38 -19.57 -0.66
N VAL A 56 -3.68 -19.31 -0.64
CA VAL A 56 -4.71 -20.19 -1.22
C VAL A 56 -5.33 -19.47 -2.40
N ILE A 57 -5.48 -20.16 -3.52
CA ILE A 57 -6.23 -19.62 -4.66
C ILE A 57 -7.72 -19.69 -4.30
N PRO A 58 -8.46 -18.57 -4.28
CA PRO A 58 -9.89 -18.59 -4.04
C PRO A 58 -10.62 -19.47 -5.06
N ASP A 59 -11.71 -20.13 -4.63
CA ASP A 59 -12.42 -21.12 -5.46
C ASP A 59 -13.02 -20.55 -6.75
N ASP A 60 -13.24 -19.24 -6.81
CA ASP A 60 -13.74 -18.50 -7.97
C ASP A 60 -12.63 -17.95 -8.88
N GLN A 61 -11.37 -18.22 -8.57
CA GLN A 61 -10.21 -17.70 -9.30
C GLN A 61 -9.35 -18.81 -9.90
N SER A 62 -8.82 -18.57 -11.09
CA SER A 62 -7.88 -19.49 -11.74
C SER A 62 -6.44 -19.37 -11.23
N GLY A 63 -6.16 -18.37 -10.40
CA GLY A 63 -4.84 -18.04 -9.89
C GLY A 63 -4.92 -16.93 -8.84
N TRP A 64 -3.84 -16.75 -8.08
CA TRP A 64 -3.78 -15.72 -7.05
C TRP A 64 -2.37 -15.14 -6.93
N GLY A 65 -2.28 -13.90 -6.47
CA GLY A 65 -1.04 -13.13 -6.43
C GLY A 65 -1.31 -11.65 -6.24
N SER A 66 -0.24 -10.85 -6.16
CA SER A 66 -0.32 -9.41 -5.89
C SER A 66 -1.26 -8.65 -6.84
N PHE A 67 -1.22 -8.95 -8.13
CA PHE A 67 -2.12 -8.32 -9.11
C PHE A 67 -3.58 -8.74 -8.94
N TYR A 68 -3.85 -10.00 -8.56
CA TYR A 68 -5.20 -10.46 -8.26
C TYR A 68 -5.74 -9.81 -6.99
N THR A 69 -4.92 -9.68 -5.94
CA THR A 69 -5.28 -8.95 -4.72
C THR A 69 -5.67 -7.50 -5.03
N LEU A 70 -4.84 -6.79 -5.80
CA LEU A 70 -5.12 -5.41 -6.19
C LEU A 70 -6.40 -5.29 -7.03
N TYR A 71 -6.61 -6.23 -7.95
CA TYR A 71 -7.80 -6.27 -8.79
C TYR A 71 -9.07 -6.49 -7.96
N ASP A 72 -9.06 -7.46 -7.05
CA ASP A 72 -10.18 -7.76 -6.15
C ASP A 72 -10.50 -6.57 -5.22
N GLU A 73 -9.47 -5.92 -4.66
CA GLU A 73 -9.67 -4.70 -3.87
C GLU A 73 -10.32 -3.56 -4.68
N ASN A 74 -9.92 -3.40 -5.95
CA ASN A 74 -10.50 -2.40 -6.82
C ASN A 74 -11.95 -2.75 -7.20
N LEU A 75 -12.24 -4.02 -7.48
CA LEU A 75 -13.61 -4.48 -7.72
C LEU A 75 -14.51 -4.22 -6.51
N LYS A 76 -14.03 -4.48 -5.29
CA LYS A 76 -14.77 -4.19 -4.05
C LYS A 76 -15.09 -2.70 -3.92
N LYS A 77 -14.11 -1.82 -4.15
CA LYS A 77 -14.31 -0.36 -4.12
C LYS A 77 -15.30 0.10 -5.19
N MET A 78 -15.17 -0.41 -6.42
CA MET A 78 -16.10 -0.11 -7.51
C MET A 78 -17.53 -0.55 -7.15
N ARG A 79 -17.67 -1.76 -6.61
CA ARG A 79 -18.96 -2.28 -6.14
C ARG A 79 -19.56 -1.37 -5.07
N THR A 80 -18.80 -0.94 -4.06
CA THR A 80 -19.29 0.02 -3.06
C THR A 80 -19.84 1.31 -3.70
N ILE A 81 -19.14 1.86 -4.69
CA ILE A 81 -19.58 3.08 -5.38
C ILE A 81 -20.87 2.82 -6.16
N LEU A 82 -20.95 1.70 -6.87
CA LEU A 82 -22.12 1.35 -7.69
C LEU A 82 -23.34 0.99 -6.84
N ASP A 83 -23.15 0.30 -5.71
CA ASP A 83 -24.18 0.05 -4.70
C ASP A 83 -24.72 1.38 -4.13
N ASP A 84 -23.84 2.32 -3.77
CA ASP A 84 -24.26 3.64 -3.27
C ASP A 84 -25.05 4.42 -4.32
N LEU A 85 -24.58 4.46 -5.58
CA LEU A 85 -25.27 5.14 -6.67
C LEU A 85 -26.63 4.51 -6.97
N SER A 86 -26.73 3.19 -7.06
CA SER A 86 -27.98 2.49 -7.36
C SER A 86 -29.01 2.56 -6.22
N SER A 87 -28.58 2.72 -4.97
CA SER A 87 -29.48 2.84 -3.83
C SER A 87 -30.19 4.20 -3.72
N LYS A 88 -29.71 5.23 -4.43
CA LYS A 88 -30.20 6.61 -4.36
C LYS A 88 -31.12 6.92 -5.54
N THR A 89 -32.25 7.57 -5.25
CA THR A 89 -33.26 7.95 -6.26
C THR A 89 -33.32 9.46 -6.52
N ASP A 90 -32.49 10.24 -5.84
CA ASP A 90 -32.47 11.71 -5.90
C ASP A 90 -31.41 12.28 -6.86
N HIS A 91 -30.79 11.43 -7.67
CA HIS A 91 -29.90 11.86 -8.74
C HIS A 91 -30.62 12.77 -9.72
N LYS A 92 -29.90 13.78 -10.22
CA LYS A 92 -30.42 14.65 -11.27
C LYS A 92 -30.74 13.81 -12.51
N SER A 93 -31.98 13.91 -13.00
CA SER A 93 -32.40 13.20 -14.22
C SER A 93 -31.47 13.49 -15.40
N GLY A 94 -30.99 12.42 -16.04
CA GLY A 94 -30.05 12.43 -17.14
C GLY A 94 -28.57 12.50 -16.74
N SER A 95 -28.23 12.58 -15.44
CA SER A 95 -26.84 12.64 -14.97
C SER A 95 -26.10 11.29 -15.13
N ASN A 96 -24.78 11.33 -14.97
CA ASN A 96 -23.97 10.12 -15.05
C ASN A 96 -24.23 9.20 -13.85
N GLU A 97 -24.46 9.77 -12.68
CA GLU A 97 -24.80 9.06 -11.45
C GLU A 97 -26.08 8.25 -11.64
N GLN A 98 -27.14 8.88 -12.17
CA GLN A 98 -28.39 8.20 -12.48
C GLN A 98 -28.17 7.07 -13.49
N LYS A 99 -27.51 7.37 -14.62
CA LYS A 99 -27.29 6.37 -15.68
C LYS A 99 -26.47 5.17 -15.22
N VAL A 100 -25.40 5.41 -14.46
CA VAL A 100 -24.52 4.35 -13.96
C VAL A 100 -25.22 3.53 -12.87
N GLY A 101 -25.93 4.18 -11.95
CA GLY A 101 -26.72 3.51 -10.91
C GLY A 101 -27.84 2.64 -11.51
N ASP A 102 -28.64 3.20 -12.42
CA ASP A 102 -29.74 2.49 -13.09
C ASP A 102 -29.21 1.28 -13.89
N PHE A 103 -28.10 1.46 -14.64
CA PHE A 103 -27.50 0.37 -15.40
C PHE A 103 -27.00 -0.75 -14.48
N TYR A 104 -26.31 -0.40 -13.40
CA TYR A 104 -25.84 -1.39 -12.42
C TYR A 104 -27.03 -2.15 -11.79
N ALA A 105 -28.05 -1.43 -11.32
CA ALA A 105 -29.25 -2.04 -10.73
C ALA A 105 -29.94 -3.02 -11.68
N SER A 106 -30.01 -2.70 -12.98
CA SER A 106 -30.65 -3.55 -13.99
C SER A 106 -30.01 -4.94 -14.13
N GLY A 107 -28.72 -5.08 -13.79
CA GLY A 107 -28.01 -6.36 -13.81
C GLY A 107 -27.99 -7.10 -12.47
N MET A 108 -28.38 -6.44 -11.39
CA MET A 108 -28.34 -6.99 -10.02
C MET A 108 -29.72 -7.43 -9.49
N ASP A 109 -30.81 -7.05 -10.17
CA ASP A 109 -32.19 -7.45 -9.85
C ASP A 109 -32.50 -8.87 -10.38
N THR A 110 -31.86 -9.89 -9.79
CA THR A 110 -32.04 -11.32 -10.10
C THR A 110 -32.27 -12.16 -8.86
#